data_AF-A0A6I9NX59-F1
#
_entry.id   AF-A0A6I9NX59-F1
#
_cell.length_a   1.000
_cell.length_b   1.000
_cell.length_c   1.000
_cell.angle_alpha   90.00
_cell.angle_beta   90.00
_cell.angle_gamma   90.00
#
_symmetry.space_group_name_H-M   'P 1'
#
loop_
_entity.id
_entity.type
_entity.pdbx_description
1 polymer ?
#
loop_
_entity_poly.entity_id
_entity_poly.type
_entity_poly.pdbx_seq_one_letter_code
_entity_poly.pdbx_strand_id
1 'polypeptide(L)'
;DSHLIHKVIVNGKAYIADVAFGVSFQIWEPMELVSGKDQHQEAGVFRVLDKGDKWVLEKTSRKTKVLNPDFAKSSLVKRQETTAIYCFTLEPREVEHFYEANNTLQTDPKSLFMNKSIVSLQTATGFRALVGWTYSEVTFKPEEGVDVFDLRNIEDEEKEQVLLEKFDIKLQKKLQLVSNKTCYSL
;
A
#
# COMPACT_ATOMS: atom_id res chain seq x y z
N ASP A 1 -3.18 16.75 3.40
CA ASP A 1 -1.90 16.33 2.83
C ASP A 1 -1.20 15.49 3.89
N SER A 2 -1.11 14.17 3.68
CA SER A 2 -0.68 13.24 4.74
C SER A 2 0.20 12.11 4.19
N HIS A 3 0.57 12.18 2.92
CA HIS A 3 1.38 11.19 2.24
C HIS A 3 2.59 11.90 1.61
N LEU A 4 3.78 11.40 1.91
CA LEU A 4 5.03 11.95 1.40
C LEU A 4 5.47 11.13 0.19
N ILE A 5 5.78 11.82 -0.91
CA ILE A 5 6.37 11.24 -2.11
C ILE A 5 7.54 12.09 -2.57
N HIS A 6 8.38 11.53 -3.44
CA HIS A 6 9.52 12.24 -4.02
C HIS A 6 9.31 12.50 -5.51
N LYS A 7 9.76 13.67 -5.96
CA LYS A 7 9.97 13.96 -7.38
C LYS A 7 11.47 13.87 -7.67
N VAL A 8 11.83 13.08 -8.67
CA VAL A 8 13.23 12.87 -9.09
C VAL A 8 13.39 13.36 -10.52
N ILE A 9 14.45 14.12 -10.79
CA ILE A 9 14.80 14.56 -12.15
C ILE A 9 16.03 13.79 -12.63
N VAL A 10 15.90 13.06 -13.73
CA VAL A 10 17.01 12.33 -14.37
C VAL A 10 17.08 12.74 -15.84
N ASN A 11 18.21 13.31 -16.26
CA ASN A 11 18.42 13.78 -17.64
C ASN A 11 17.28 14.70 -18.15
N GLY A 12 16.81 15.61 -17.28
CA GLY A 12 15.73 16.54 -17.60
C GLY A 12 14.31 15.94 -17.57
N LYS A 13 14.17 14.63 -17.34
CA LYS A 13 12.86 13.96 -17.20
C LYS A 13 12.45 13.87 -15.74
N ALA A 14 11.17 14.13 -15.47
CA ALA A 14 10.60 14.07 -14.13
C ALA A 14 9.94 12.72 -13.86
N TYR A 15 10.18 12.19 -12.67
CA TYR A 15 9.58 10.96 -12.17
C TYR A 15 9.03 11.20 -10.77
N ILE A 16 7.99 10.46 -10.38
CA ILE A 16 7.64 10.27 -8.97
C ILE A 16 8.25 8.96 -8.47
N ALA A 17 8.74 8.99 -7.24
CA ALA A 17 9.21 7.83 -6.50
C ALA A 17 8.57 7.83 -5.12
N ASP A 18 8.09 6.66 -4.71
CA ASP A 18 7.38 6.44 -3.46
C ASP A 18 7.70 5.02 -3.03
N VAL A 19 8.15 4.84 -1.80
CA VAL A 19 8.56 3.54 -1.24
C VAL A 19 7.75 3.17 0.01
N ALA A 20 6.68 3.91 0.29
CA ALA A 20 6.03 3.89 1.60
C ALA A 20 4.50 3.75 1.56
N PHE A 21 3.86 3.70 0.39
CA PHE A 21 2.41 3.47 0.34
C PHE A 21 2.05 2.00 0.66
N GLY A 22 2.83 1.05 0.16
CA GLY A 22 2.72 -0.37 0.52
C GLY A 22 1.65 -1.19 -0.23
N VAL A 23 1.56 -2.47 0.15
CA VAL A 23 0.63 -3.49 -0.38
C VAL A 23 0.54 -3.52 -1.92
N SER A 24 -0.63 -3.77 -2.52
CA SER A 24 -0.81 -3.83 -3.98
C SER A 24 -0.77 -2.46 -4.69
N PHE A 25 -0.69 -1.36 -3.93
CA PHE A 25 -0.65 0.00 -4.46
C PHE A 25 0.78 0.55 -4.57
N GLN A 26 1.76 -0.18 -4.05
CA GLN A 26 3.17 0.19 -4.11
C GLN A 26 3.67 0.13 -5.56
N ILE A 27 4.18 1.25 -6.06
CA ILE A 27 4.95 1.27 -7.31
C ILE A 27 6.31 0.58 -7.08
N TRP A 28 6.73 -0.26 -8.00
CA TRP A 28 8.02 -0.96 -7.97
C TRP A 28 9.10 -0.20 -8.74
N GLU A 29 8.69 0.62 -9.69
CA GLU A 29 9.57 1.45 -10.51
C GLU A 29 9.16 2.92 -10.42
N PRO A 30 10.13 3.86 -10.52
CA PRO A 30 9.82 5.29 -10.64
C PRO A 30 8.90 5.56 -11.82
N MET A 31 7.87 6.36 -11.58
CA MET A 31 6.81 6.64 -12.55
C MET A 31 7.09 7.95 -13.27
N GLU A 32 7.23 7.92 -14.59
CA GLU A 32 7.42 9.14 -15.38
C GLU A 32 6.20 10.07 -15.21
N LEU A 33 6.46 11.35 -14.97
CA LEU A 33 5.42 12.34 -14.71
C LEU A 33 4.80 12.84 -16.03
N VAL A 34 4.10 11.94 -16.72
CA VAL A 34 3.40 12.20 -18.00
C VAL A 34 1.94 11.82 -17.84
N SER A 35 1.05 12.82 -17.96
CA SER A 35 -0.38 12.65 -17.75
C SER A 35 -0.97 11.61 -18.71
N GLY A 36 -1.72 10.64 -18.17
CA GLY A 36 -2.46 9.63 -18.94
C GLY A 36 -1.62 8.50 -19.53
N LYS A 37 -0.30 8.49 -19.34
CA LYS A 37 0.57 7.42 -19.82
C LYS A 37 0.38 6.16 -18.98
N ASP A 38 0.03 5.05 -19.64
CA ASP A 38 0.08 3.72 -19.05
C ASP A 38 1.54 3.31 -18.75
N GLN A 39 1.80 2.93 -17.51
CA GLN A 39 3.10 2.46 -17.04
C GLN A 39 2.90 1.09 -16.38
N HIS A 40 3.24 0.05 -17.14
CA HIS A 40 3.09 -1.34 -16.72
C HIS A 40 4.19 -1.70 -15.73
N GLN A 41 3.79 -2.25 -14.59
CA GLN A 41 4.68 -2.81 -13.58
C GLN A 41 4.16 -4.18 -13.13
N GLU A 42 4.97 -4.94 -12.39
CA GLU A 42 4.58 -6.24 -11.86
C GLU A 42 3.28 -6.20 -11.05
N ALA A 43 3.05 -5.13 -10.27
CA ALA A 43 1.85 -4.97 -9.45
C ALA A 43 0.57 -4.61 -10.25
N GLY A 44 0.70 -4.14 -11.50
CA GLY A 44 -0.41 -3.70 -12.34
C GLY A 44 -0.05 -2.53 -13.25
N VAL A 45 -1.05 -1.89 -13.83
CA VAL A 45 -0.86 -0.74 -14.72
C VAL A 45 -1.14 0.54 -13.94
N PHE A 46 -0.15 1.41 -13.83
CA PHE A 46 -0.28 2.70 -13.15
C PHE A 46 -0.37 3.84 -14.15
N ARG A 47 -1.05 4.92 -13.74
CA ARG A 47 -1.07 6.20 -14.46
C ARG A 47 -0.99 7.34 -13.47
N VAL A 48 -0.32 8.41 -13.89
CA VAL A 48 -0.47 9.72 -13.28
C VAL A 48 -1.40 10.55 -14.15
N LEU A 49 -2.37 11.22 -13.56
CA LEU A 49 -3.33 12.07 -14.27
C LEU A 49 -3.21 13.50 -13.77
N ASP A 50 -2.89 14.42 -14.67
CA ASP A 50 -2.98 15.86 -14.41
C ASP A 50 -4.46 16.28 -14.44
N LYS A 51 -4.93 16.89 -13.36
CA LYS A 51 -6.28 17.45 -13.21
C LYS A 51 -6.29 18.97 -13.17
N GLY A 52 -5.16 19.61 -13.48
CA GLY A 52 -4.96 21.06 -13.48
C GLY A 52 -4.43 21.57 -12.15
N ASP A 53 -5.21 21.45 -11.07
CA ASP A 53 -4.80 21.89 -9.73
C ASP A 53 -3.95 20.84 -8.99
N LYS A 54 -4.10 19.57 -9.36
CA LYS A 54 -3.44 18.43 -8.73
C LYS A 54 -3.20 17.30 -9.71
N TRP A 55 -2.32 16.40 -9.31
CA TRP A 55 -2.08 15.12 -9.95
C TRP A 55 -2.75 14.00 -9.17
N VAL A 56 -3.14 12.94 -9.87
CA VAL A 56 -3.73 11.73 -9.28
C VAL A 56 -2.93 10.53 -9.72
N LEU A 57 -2.42 9.73 -8.79
CA LEU A 57 -1.90 8.40 -9.08
C LEU A 57 -3.07 7.41 -9.04
N GLU A 58 -3.26 6.65 -10.11
CA GLU A 58 -4.21 5.57 -10.17
C GLU A 58 -3.55 4.26 -10.61
N LYS A 59 -4.19 3.15 -10.24
CA LYS A 59 -3.80 1.81 -10.61
C LYS A 59 -5.00 1.06 -11.19
N THR A 60 -4.77 0.40 -12.32
CA THR A 60 -5.64 -0.64 -12.86
C THR A 60 -5.11 -1.99 -12.42
N SER A 61 -5.92 -2.72 -11.65
CA SER A 61 -5.57 -4.00 -11.03
C SER A 61 -6.03 -5.18 -11.89
N ARG A 62 -5.39 -6.34 -11.69
CA ARG A 62 -5.79 -7.60 -12.29
C ARG A 62 -6.98 -8.22 -11.55
N LYS A 63 -7.54 -9.30 -12.10
CA LYS A 63 -8.54 -10.10 -11.38
C LYS A 63 -7.93 -10.67 -10.11
N THR A 64 -8.71 -10.81 -9.05
CA THR A 64 -8.23 -11.39 -7.80
C THR A 64 -8.73 -12.82 -7.63
N LYS A 65 -7.85 -13.72 -7.20
CA LYS A 65 -8.18 -15.10 -6.81
C LYS A 65 -7.85 -15.28 -5.34
N VAL A 66 -8.87 -15.43 -4.50
CA VAL A 66 -8.70 -15.72 -3.08
C VAL A 66 -8.65 -17.24 -2.88
N LEU A 67 -7.57 -17.75 -2.28
CA LEU A 67 -7.39 -19.18 -2.06
C LEU A 67 -8.26 -19.71 -0.92
N ASN A 68 -8.33 -18.95 0.17
CA ASN A 68 -9.14 -19.31 1.33
C ASN A 68 -10.60 -18.80 1.18
N PRO A 69 -11.61 -19.68 1.06
CA PRO A 69 -13.00 -19.29 0.87
C PRO A 69 -13.56 -18.41 1.99
N ASP A 70 -13.05 -18.52 3.22
CA ASP A 70 -13.50 -17.71 4.36
C ASP A 70 -13.22 -16.21 4.14
N PHE A 71 -12.24 -15.89 3.30
CA PHE A 71 -11.86 -14.52 2.95
C PHE A 71 -12.45 -14.07 1.60
N ALA A 72 -13.30 -14.87 0.96
CA ALA A 72 -13.89 -14.55 -0.35
C ALA A 72 -14.69 -13.24 -0.35
N LYS A 73 -15.20 -12.81 0.82
CA LYS A 73 -15.90 -11.53 1.03
C LYS A 73 -15.14 -10.53 1.93
N SER A 74 -13.85 -10.79 2.18
CA SER A 74 -13.04 -9.90 3.02
C SER A 74 -12.96 -8.50 2.43
N SER A 75 -13.10 -7.48 3.29
CA SER A 75 -12.92 -6.07 2.94
C SER A 75 -11.46 -5.73 2.60
N LEU A 76 -10.51 -6.58 3.02
CA LEU A 76 -9.10 -6.41 2.69
C LEU A 76 -8.81 -6.66 1.21
N VAL A 77 -9.65 -7.43 0.50
CA VAL A 77 -9.41 -7.74 -0.91
C VAL A 77 -10.07 -6.66 -1.77
N LYS A 78 -9.27 -5.81 -2.42
CA LYS A 78 -9.81 -4.83 -3.37
C LYS A 78 -10.21 -5.51 -4.67
N ARG A 79 -11.40 -5.17 -5.19
CA ARG A 79 -11.96 -5.74 -6.42
C ARG A 79 -12.35 -4.69 -7.47
N GLN A 80 -12.09 -3.42 -7.16
CA GLN A 80 -12.24 -2.35 -8.13
C GLN A 80 -11.16 -2.49 -9.19
N GLU A 81 -11.56 -2.49 -10.45
CA GLU A 81 -10.64 -2.58 -11.59
C GLU A 81 -9.66 -1.41 -11.58
N THR A 82 -10.15 -0.17 -11.58
CA THR A 82 -9.32 1.04 -11.44
C THR A 82 -9.55 1.71 -10.10
N THR A 83 -8.46 2.10 -9.46
CA THR A 83 -8.42 2.72 -8.14
C THR A 83 -7.56 3.97 -8.18
N ALA A 84 -8.11 5.11 -7.74
CA ALA A 84 -7.29 6.25 -7.34
C ALA A 84 -6.59 5.92 -6.01
N ILE A 85 -5.26 6.06 -5.99
CA ILE A 85 -4.42 5.74 -4.82
C ILE A 85 -4.28 6.99 -3.95
N TYR A 86 -3.70 8.06 -4.50
CA TYR A 86 -3.59 9.36 -3.85
C TYR A 86 -3.51 10.50 -4.85
N CYS A 87 -3.70 11.72 -4.35
CA CYS A 87 -3.52 12.96 -5.09
C CYS A 87 -2.33 13.74 -4.52
N PHE A 88 -1.65 14.51 -5.35
CA PHE A 88 -0.51 15.35 -4.93
C PHE A 88 -0.42 16.62 -5.78
N THR A 89 0.31 17.62 -5.30
CA THR A 89 0.73 18.79 -6.09
C THR A 89 2.23 18.70 -6.37
N LEU A 90 2.73 19.52 -7.30
CA LEU A 90 4.17 19.61 -7.59
C LEU A 90 4.86 20.71 -6.78
N GLU A 91 4.18 21.26 -5.76
CA GLU A 91 4.74 22.25 -4.87
C GLU A 91 5.81 21.58 -3.98
N PRO A 92 7.07 22.05 -4.00
CA PRO A 92 8.11 21.51 -3.13
C PRO A 92 7.71 21.66 -1.65
N ARG A 93 7.96 20.61 -0.87
CA ARG A 93 7.67 20.57 0.57
C ARG A 93 8.93 20.17 1.34
N GLU A 94 9.17 20.87 2.43
CA GLU A 94 10.13 20.46 3.46
C GLU A 94 9.46 19.52 4.47
N VAL A 95 10.27 18.82 5.27
CA VAL A 95 9.77 17.82 6.23
C VAL A 95 8.84 18.44 7.29
N GLU A 96 9.06 19.72 7.66
CA GLU A 96 8.27 20.48 8.61
C GLU A 96 6.79 20.57 8.21
N HIS A 97 6.50 20.59 6.90
CA HIS A 97 5.13 20.61 6.37
C HIS A 97 4.31 19.41 6.85
N PHE A 98 4.97 18.28 7.15
CA PHE A 98 4.31 17.05 7.55
C PHE A 98 4.23 16.85 9.06
N TYR A 99 4.78 17.74 9.90
CA TYR A 99 4.78 17.54 11.36
C TYR A 99 3.38 17.48 11.96
N GLU A 100 2.47 18.38 11.54
CA GLU A 100 1.08 18.37 12.01
C GLU A 100 0.34 17.10 11.56
N ALA A 101 0.49 16.73 10.28
CA ALA A 101 -0.10 15.51 9.73
C ALA A 101 0.43 14.27 10.46
N ASN A 102 1.74 14.17 10.68
CA ASN A 102 2.39 13.09 11.39
C ASN A 102 1.86 12.94 12.84
N ASN A 103 1.73 14.04 13.58
CA ASN A 103 1.15 14.02 14.91
C ASN A 103 -0.33 13.58 14.87
N THR A 104 -1.11 14.13 13.96
CA THR A 104 -2.54 13.79 13.79
C THR A 104 -2.73 12.32 13.46
N LEU A 105 -1.95 11.77 12.52
CA LEU A 105 -2.04 10.37 12.13
C LEU A 105 -1.73 9.41 13.28
N GLN A 106 -0.90 9.81 14.26
CA GLN A 106 -0.51 9.01 15.41
C GLN A 106 -1.33 9.26 16.69
N THR A 107 -2.24 10.24 16.69
CA THR A 107 -2.97 10.62 17.91
C THR A 107 -4.48 10.72 17.73
N ASP A 108 -4.97 11.05 16.53
CA ASP A 108 -6.40 11.16 16.26
C ASP A 108 -7.05 9.75 16.32
N PRO A 109 -8.05 9.54 17.20
CA PRO A 109 -8.80 8.28 17.27
C PRO A 109 -9.53 7.90 15.98
N LYS A 110 -9.69 8.81 15.02
CA LYS A 110 -10.26 8.55 13.69
C LYS A 110 -9.21 8.14 12.66
N SER A 111 -7.92 8.32 12.96
CA SER A 111 -6.82 7.94 12.05
C SER A 111 -6.83 6.44 11.79
N LEU A 112 -6.61 6.05 10.53
CA LEU A 112 -6.40 4.66 10.16
C LEU A 112 -5.31 4.00 11.03
N PHE A 113 -4.21 4.72 11.27
CA PHE A 113 -3.04 4.21 11.98
C PHE A 113 -3.27 4.04 13.49
N MET A 114 -4.32 4.65 14.04
CA MET A 114 -4.79 4.39 15.40
C MET A 114 -5.81 3.25 15.48
N ASN A 115 -6.36 2.82 14.34
CA ASN A 115 -7.44 1.84 14.25
C ASN A 115 -7.02 0.51 13.61
N LYS A 116 -5.84 0.44 12.99
CA LYS A 116 -5.30 -0.79 12.42
C LYS A 116 -3.80 -0.87 12.64
N SER A 117 -3.34 -1.96 13.22
CA SER A 117 -1.93 -2.36 13.17
C SER A 117 -1.64 -2.92 11.78
N ILE A 118 -0.70 -2.31 11.07
CA ILE A 118 -0.40 -2.67 9.67
C ILE A 118 1.11 -2.79 9.51
N VAL A 119 1.54 -3.86 8.85
CA VAL A 119 2.86 -3.97 8.24
C VAL A 119 2.70 -4.60 6.87
N SER A 120 3.46 -4.12 5.88
CA SER A 120 3.55 -4.75 4.57
C SER A 120 4.99 -4.75 4.08
N LEU A 121 5.34 -5.76 3.30
CA LEU A 121 6.67 -5.93 2.72
C LEU A 121 6.52 -6.49 1.31
N GLN A 122 7.08 -5.79 0.33
CA GLN A 122 7.15 -6.29 -1.05
C GLN A 122 8.07 -7.52 -1.12
N THR A 123 7.74 -8.46 -2.00
CA THR A 123 8.53 -9.64 -2.31
C THR A 123 8.89 -9.63 -3.80
N ALA A 124 9.73 -10.56 -4.25
CA ALA A 124 10.13 -10.63 -5.65
C ALA A 124 8.96 -10.85 -6.63
N THR A 125 7.83 -11.37 -6.16
CA THR A 125 6.67 -11.72 -7.00
C THR A 125 5.35 -11.17 -6.45
N GLY A 126 5.39 -10.23 -5.50
CA GLY A 126 4.18 -9.76 -4.84
C GLY A 126 4.46 -9.03 -3.54
N PHE A 127 3.67 -9.29 -2.52
CA PHE A 127 3.89 -8.73 -1.19
C PHE A 127 3.32 -9.64 -0.11
N ARG A 128 3.73 -9.37 1.13
CA ARG A 128 3.12 -9.93 2.33
C ARG A 128 2.63 -8.80 3.22
N ALA A 129 1.56 -9.02 3.96
CA ALA A 129 1.00 -8.04 4.87
C ALA A 129 0.44 -8.70 6.12
N LEU A 130 0.51 -7.99 7.24
CA LEU A 130 -0.24 -8.31 8.45
C LEU A 130 -1.08 -7.09 8.81
N VAL A 131 -2.40 -7.26 8.82
CA VAL A 131 -3.37 -6.23 9.16
C VAL A 131 -4.22 -6.72 10.31
N GLY A 132 -3.97 -6.19 11.52
CA GLY A 132 -4.49 -6.76 12.74
C GLY A 132 -4.05 -8.23 12.87
N TRP A 133 -5.01 -9.14 12.91
CA TRP A 133 -4.78 -10.59 12.98
C TRP A 133 -4.82 -11.29 11.62
N THR A 134 -5.06 -10.57 10.51
CA THR A 134 -5.09 -11.20 9.19
C THR A 134 -3.72 -11.09 8.54
N TYR A 135 -3.04 -12.23 8.42
CA TYR A 135 -1.84 -12.38 7.62
C TYR A 135 -2.22 -12.66 6.16
N SER A 136 -1.45 -12.10 5.23
CA SER A 136 -1.68 -12.29 3.80
C SER A 136 -0.36 -12.39 3.06
N GLU A 137 -0.26 -13.36 2.14
CA GLU A 137 0.72 -13.38 1.07
C GLU A 137 -0.03 -13.22 -0.26
N VAL A 138 0.38 -12.23 -1.05
CA VAL A 138 -0.20 -11.94 -2.35
C VAL A 138 0.87 -12.15 -3.41
N THR A 139 0.53 -12.92 -4.45
CA THR A 139 1.41 -13.17 -5.59
C THR A 139 0.80 -12.54 -6.84
N PHE A 140 1.59 -11.69 -7.49
CA PHE A 140 1.32 -11.12 -8.80
C PHE A 140 1.60 -12.16 -9.89
N LYS A 141 0.62 -12.39 -10.77
CA LYS A 141 0.78 -13.27 -11.94
C LYS A 141 0.34 -12.54 -13.21
N PRO A 142 1.17 -11.62 -13.74
CA PRO A 142 0.85 -10.85 -14.95
C PRO A 142 0.43 -11.73 -16.12
N GLU A 143 1.17 -12.81 -16.37
CA GLU A 143 0.93 -13.74 -17.49
C GLU A 143 -0.42 -14.47 -17.39
N GLU A 144 -0.91 -14.71 -16.17
CA GLU A 144 -2.22 -15.33 -15.91
C GLU A 144 -3.34 -14.28 -15.76
N GLY A 145 -3.01 -12.98 -15.80
CA GLY A 145 -3.99 -11.89 -15.62
C GLY A 145 -4.67 -11.90 -14.24
N VAL A 146 -4.01 -12.47 -13.22
CA VAL A 146 -4.59 -12.68 -11.89
C VAL A 146 -3.60 -12.35 -10.77
N ASP A 147 -4.12 -11.80 -9.68
CA ASP A 147 -3.41 -11.68 -8.40
C ASP A 147 -3.97 -12.71 -7.43
N VAL A 148 -3.10 -13.56 -6.88
CA VAL A 148 -3.49 -14.64 -5.97
C VAL A 148 -3.32 -14.16 -4.54
N PHE A 149 -4.40 -14.20 -3.77
CA PHE A 149 -4.44 -13.82 -2.37
C PHE A 149 -4.54 -15.07 -1.49
N ASP A 150 -3.50 -15.34 -0.72
CA ASP A 150 -3.51 -16.31 0.37
C ASP A 150 -3.66 -15.56 1.69
N LEU A 151 -4.80 -15.75 2.36
CA LEU A 151 -5.10 -15.09 3.64
C LEU A 151 -5.42 -16.13 4.70
N ARG A 152 -4.95 -15.84 5.92
CA ARG A 152 -5.35 -16.55 7.12
C ARG A 152 -5.37 -15.60 8.31
N ASN A 153 -6.14 -15.97 9.32
CA ASN A 153 -5.97 -15.35 10.63
C ASN A 153 -4.74 -15.97 11.32
N ILE A 154 -4.12 -15.17 12.18
CA ILE A 154 -3.07 -15.61 13.11
C ILE A 154 -3.60 -15.52 14.53
N GLU A 155 -3.07 -16.35 15.41
CA GLU A 155 -3.34 -16.24 16.83
C GLU A 155 -2.42 -15.20 17.49
N ASP A 156 -2.81 -14.75 18.68
CA ASP A 156 -2.14 -13.66 19.37
C ASP A 156 -0.72 -14.06 19.84
N GLU A 157 -0.50 -15.35 20.06
CA GLU A 157 0.79 -15.96 20.40
C GLU A 157 1.74 -16.02 19.20
N GLU A 158 1.22 -16.04 17.97
CA GLU A 158 2.00 -16.20 16.74
C GLU A 158 2.56 -14.86 16.22
N LYS A 159 1.99 -13.73 16.64
CA LYS A 159 2.26 -12.41 16.02
C LYS A 159 3.72 -11.99 16.03
N GLU A 160 4.44 -12.21 17.13
CA GLU A 160 5.86 -11.83 17.22
C GLU A 160 6.74 -12.74 16.36
N GLN A 161 6.39 -14.02 16.26
CA GLN A 161 7.07 -14.95 15.36
C GLN A 161 6.83 -14.58 13.89
N VAL A 162 5.59 -14.26 13.51
CA VAL A 162 5.25 -13.79 12.16
C VAL A 162 6.00 -12.50 11.82
N LEU A 163 6.06 -11.53 12.73
CA LEU A 163 6.82 -10.29 12.52
C LEU A 163 8.31 -10.57 12.28
N LEU A 164 8.92 -11.44 13.07
CA LEU A 164 10.33 -11.77 12.91
C LEU A 164 10.58 -12.56 11.62
N GLU A 165 9.92 -13.70 11.43
CA GLU A 165 10.22 -14.62 10.33
C GLU A 165 9.78 -14.09 8.97
N LYS A 166 8.67 -13.35 8.93
CA LYS A 166 8.09 -12.85 7.67
C LYS A 166 8.50 -11.43 7.37
N PHE A 167 8.75 -10.57 8.35
CA PHE A 167 9.03 -9.15 8.10
C PHE A 167 10.41 -8.71 8.58
N ASP A 168 11.18 -9.58 9.23
CA ASP A 168 12.45 -9.26 9.87
C ASP A 168 12.32 -8.14 10.93
N ILE A 169 11.19 -8.15 11.64
CA ILE A 169 10.88 -7.15 12.67
C ILE A 169 10.94 -7.81 14.05
N LYS A 170 11.87 -7.33 14.87
CA LYS A 170 11.92 -7.61 16.31
C LYS A 170 11.50 -6.38 17.11
N LEU A 171 10.42 -6.51 17.88
CA LEU A 171 9.90 -5.40 18.68
C LEU A 171 10.62 -5.29 20.03
N GLN A 172 10.80 -4.06 20.50
CA GLN A 172 11.35 -3.78 21.84
C GLN A 172 10.30 -3.90 22.95
N LYS A 173 9.02 -3.77 22.60
CA LYS A 173 7.88 -3.86 23.51
C LYS A 173 6.84 -4.81 22.93
N LYS A 174 6.07 -5.45 23.82
CA LYS A 174 4.98 -6.34 23.42
C LYS A 174 3.96 -5.60 22.56
N LEU A 175 3.58 -6.18 21.42
CA LEU A 175 2.59 -5.60 20.52
C LEU A 175 1.16 -5.90 21.01
N GLN A 176 0.35 -4.85 21.05
CA GLN A 176 -1.10 -4.96 21.07
C GLN A 176 -1.62 -4.68 19.66
N LEU A 177 -2.15 -5.71 19.01
CA LEU A 177 -2.75 -5.55 17.69
C LEU A 177 -4.08 -4.79 17.81
N VAL A 178 -4.36 -3.95 16.83
CA VAL A 178 -5.62 -3.22 16.69
C VAL A 178 -6.22 -3.55 15.32
N SER A 179 -7.52 -3.81 15.28
CA SER A 179 -8.24 -4.07 14.02
C SER A 179 -9.68 -3.56 14.08
N ASN A 180 -9.84 -2.27 14.38
CA ASN A 180 -11.14 -1.61 14.37
C ASN A 180 -11.68 -1.53 12.95
N LYS A 181 -13.01 -1.44 12.82
CA LYS A 181 -13.68 -1.28 11.53
C LYS A 181 -13.36 0.10 10.94
N THR A 182 -12.43 0.12 9.99
CA THR A 182 -12.09 1.28 9.16
C THR A 182 -11.71 0.80 7.77
N CYS A 183 -11.81 1.68 6.77
CA CYS A 183 -11.54 1.35 5.37
C CYS A 183 -10.04 1.14 5.17
N TYR A 184 -9.65 -0.07 4.78
CA TYR A 184 -8.30 -0.41 4.34
C TYR A 184 -8.38 -1.66 3.47
N SER A 185 -7.60 -1.69 2.40
CA SER A 185 -7.50 -2.82 1.49
C SER A 185 -6.04 -3.08 1.15
N LEU A 186 -5.72 -4.34 0.91
CA LEU A 186 -4.45 -4.83 0.40
C LEU A 186 -4.37 -4.60 -1.11
#